data_AF-A0A182ILR9-F1
#
_entry.id   AF-A0A182ILR9-F1
#
_cell.length_a   1.000
_cell.length_b   1.000
_cell.length_c   1.000
_cell.angle_alpha   90.00
_cell.angle_beta   90.00
_cell.angle_gamma   90.00
#
_symmetry.space_group_name_H-M   'P 1'
#
loop_
_entity.id
_entity.type
_entity.pdbx_description
1 polymer ?
#
loop_
_entity_poly.entity_id
_entity_poly.type
_entity_poly.pdbx_seq_one_letter_code
_entity_poly.pdbx_strand_id
1 'polypeptide(L)'
;LLCCSLPEEATMSGSIVDLPTEVLDYIFDYLPFNDKKRVRLVCRQWYNQLSSPRFFKATALWLDLERAQRLKDTLLCAADQRKIQCIRLDDMTRTASEEDILPMMQVFEACRFSLVKLSFLCSEVAQCPLQQLTVECMNSGE
;
A
#
# COMPACT_ATOMS: atom_id res chain seq x y z
N LEU A 1 -57.01 9.13 -32.60
CA LEU A 1 -56.12 9.84 -31.65
C LEU A 1 -55.05 8.86 -31.21
N LEU A 2 -53.91 8.87 -31.92
CA LEU A 2 -52.71 8.11 -31.59
C LEU A 2 -51.98 8.87 -30.48
N CYS A 3 -51.94 8.30 -29.27
CA CYS A 3 -51.03 8.79 -28.24
C CYS A 3 -49.65 8.19 -28.51
N CYS A 4 -48.80 8.96 -29.18
CA CYS A 4 -47.36 8.72 -29.22
C CYS A 4 -46.79 9.07 -27.84
N SER A 5 -46.52 8.06 -27.01
CA SER A 5 -45.64 8.23 -25.85
C SER A 5 -44.21 8.34 -26.38
N LEU A 6 -43.61 9.51 -26.20
CA LEU A 6 -42.18 9.77 -26.44
C LEU A 6 -41.33 8.83 -25.58
N PRO A 7 -40.14 8.40 -26.04
CA PRO A 7 -39.22 7.65 -25.20
C PRO A 7 -38.72 8.59 -24.08
N GLU A 8 -38.86 8.14 -22.83
CA GLU A 8 -38.13 8.71 -21.70
C GLU A 8 -36.65 8.64 -22.02
N GLU A 9 -36.05 9.78 -22.39
CA GLU A 9 -34.61 9.91 -22.37
C GLU A 9 -34.17 9.69 -20.92
N ALA A 10 -33.67 8.47 -20.67
CA ALA A 10 -32.97 8.11 -19.46
C ALA A 10 -31.87 9.14 -19.26
N THR A 11 -32.14 10.13 -18.41
CA THR A 11 -31.13 11.03 -17.90
C THR A 11 -30.26 10.14 -17.02
N MET A 12 -29.25 9.49 -17.62
CA MET A 12 -28.20 8.80 -16.88
C MET A 12 -27.42 9.88 -16.13
N SER A 13 -27.95 10.30 -14.98
CA SER A 13 -27.16 10.97 -13.96
C SER A 13 -26.21 9.92 -13.39
N GLY A 14 -25.17 9.58 -14.17
CA GLY A 14 -24.14 8.65 -13.74
C GLY A 14 -23.45 9.25 -12.52
N SER A 15 -23.68 8.66 -11.35
CA SER A 15 -22.98 9.07 -10.16
C SER A 15 -21.55 8.53 -10.25
N ILE A 16 -20.59 9.26 -9.68
CA ILE A 16 -19.19 8.82 -9.63
C ILE A 16 -19.04 7.47 -8.92
N VAL A 17 -19.98 7.09 -8.05
CA VAL A 17 -19.98 5.79 -7.37
C VAL A 17 -20.35 4.62 -8.28
N ASP A 18 -21.03 4.90 -9.39
CA ASP A 18 -21.44 3.90 -10.39
C ASP A 18 -20.32 3.58 -11.40
N LEU A 19 -19.17 4.26 -11.28
CA LEU A 19 -18.00 3.97 -12.10
C LEU A 19 -17.40 2.59 -11.75
N PRO A 20 -16.88 1.86 -12.74
CA PRO A 20 -16.11 0.64 -12.51
C PRO A 20 -14.95 0.88 -11.55
N THR A 21 -14.60 -0.16 -10.78
CA THR A 21 -13.55 -0.09 -9.75
C THR A 21 -12.21 0.33 -10.38
N GLU A 22 -11.92 -0.14 -11.59
CA GLU A 22 -10.70 0.17 -12.34
C GLU A 22 -10.58 1.67 -12.68
N VAL A 23 -11.71 2.32 -12.98
CA VAL A 23 -11.74 3.76 -13.29
C VAL A 23 -11.57 4.58 -12.02
N LEU A 24 -12.24 4.19 -10.94
CA LEU A 24 -12.05 4.80 -9.62
C LEU A 24 -10.60 4.63 -9.13
N ASP A 25 -9.99 3.47 -9.36
CA ASP A 25 -8.58 3.23 -9.03
C ASP A 25 -7.66 4.20 -9.78
N TYR A 26 -7.90 4.35 -11.09
CA TYR A 26 -7.15 5.29 -11.91
C TYR A 26 -7.30 6.74 -11.44
N ILE A 27 -8.52 7.18 -11.10
CA ILE A 27 -8.76 8.53 -10.56
C ILE A 27 -8.03 8.72 -9.23
N PHE A 28 -8.15 7.75 -8.33
CA PHE A 28 -7.52 7.81 -7.02
C PHE A 28 -6.01 7.84 -7.13
N ASP A 29 -5.38 7.22 -8.13
CA ASP A 29 -3.93 7.27 -8.31
C ASP A 29 -3.39 8.68 -8.56
N TYR A 30 -4.19 9.61 -9.10
CA TYR A 30 -3.79 11.02 -9.24
C TYR A 30 -3.90 11.82 -7.94
N LEU A 31 -4.59 11.31 -6.93
CA LEU A 31 -4.78 12.04 -5.68
C LEU A 31 -3.54 11.97 -4.80
N PRO A 32 -3.11 13.11 -4.21
CA PRO A 32 -2.09 13.08 -3.19
C PRO A 32 -2.63 12.36 -1.95
N PHE A 33 -1.71 11.86 -1.14
CA PHE A 33 -2.02 11.01 0.00
C PHE A 33 -3.05 11.60 0.99
N ASN A 34 -2.94 12.88 1.30
CA ASN A 34 -3.88 13.54 2.22
C ASN A 34 -5.30 13.61 1.65
N ASP A 35 -5.44 13.71 0.33
CA ASP A 35 -6.75 13.72 -0.32
C ASP A 35 -7.33 12.31 -0.38
N LYS A 36 -6.50 11.27 -0.61
CA LYS A 36 -6.93 9.87 -0.46
C LYS A 36 -7.52 9.59 0.93
N LYS A 37 -6.96 10.17 2.01
CA LYS A 37 -7.55 10.05 3.37
C LYS A 37 -8.94 10.66 3.45
N ARG A 38 -9.15 11.83 2.86
CA ARG A 38 -10.46 12.51 2.87
C ARG A 38 -11.48 11.74 2.04
N VAL A 39 -11.06 11.25 0.87
CA VAL A 39 -11.88 10.44 -0.04
C VAL A 39 -12.32 9.12 0.60
N ARG A 40 -11.50 8.49 1.45
CA ARG A 40 -11.89 7.32 2.27
C ARG A 40 -13.10 7.56 3.18
N LEU A 41 -13.40 8.82 3.53
CA LEU A 41 -14.50 9.15 4.43
C LEU A 41 -15.83 9.42 3.70
N VAL A 42 -15.82 9.43 2.36
CA VAL A 42 -17.01 9.78 1.56
C VAL A 42 -18.05 8.67 1.59
N CYS A 43 -17.65 7.43 1.34
CA CYS A 43 -18.55 6.27 1.38
C CYS A 43 -17.79 4.97 1.66
N ARG A 44 -18.55 3.90 1.98
CA ARG A 44 -17.97 2.59 2.31
C ARG A 44 -17.21 1.95 1.14
N GLN A 45 -17.70 2.12 -0.09
CA GLN A 45 -17.03 1.59 -1.29
C GLN A 45 -15.64 2.20 -1.44
N TRP A 46 -15.53 3.52 -1.35
CA TRP A 46 -14.26 4.24 -1.48
C TRP A 46 -13.33 3.94 -0.32
N TYR A 47 -13.87 3.80 0.90
CA TYR A 47 -13.08 3.32 2.04
C TYR A 47 -12.46 1.96 1.75
N ASN A 48 -13.24 0.97 1.32
CA ASN A 48 -12.75 -0.38 1.06
C ASN A 48 -11.71 -0.39 -0.07
N GLN A 49 -11.97 0.35 -1.14
CA GLN A 49 -11.10 0.45 -2.30
C GLN A 49 -9.75 1.08 -1.94
N LEU A 50 -9.75 2.25 -1.30
CA LEU A 50 -8.54 2.95 -0.87
C LEU A 50 -7.85 2.32 0.35
N SER A 51 -8.50 1.37 1.03
CA SER A 51 -7.87 0.52 2.05
C SER A 51 -7.18 -0.69 1.45
N SER A 52 -7.30 -0.91 0.14
CA SER A 52 -6.56 -1.94 -0.57
C SER A 52 -5.05 -1.65 -0.57
N PRO A 53 -4.19 -2.65 -0.31
CA PRO A 53 -2.72 -2.54 -0.37
C PRO A 53 -2.18 -1.86 -1.64
N ARG A 54 -2.94 -1.92 -2.74
CA ARG A 54 -2.59 -1.34 -4.05
C ARG A 54 -2.38 0.19 -4.00
N PHE A 55 -3.11 0.92 -3.16
CA PHE A 55 -3.01 2.38 -3.06
C PHE A 55 -1.88 2.89 -2.18
N PHE A 56 -1.33 2.01 -1.34
CA PHE A 56 -0.21 2.32 -0.45
C PHE A 56 1.14 2.16 -1.15
N LYS A 57 1.16 1.52 -2.34
CA LYS A 57 2.36 1.34 -3.16
C LYS A 57 3.00 2.68 -3.58
N ALA A 58 2.19 3.72 -3.76
CA ALA A 58 2.65 5.05 -4.16
C ALA A 58 3.37 5.82 -3.04
N THR A 59 3.21 5.40 -1.77
CA THR A 59 3.88 5.99 -0.60
C THR A 59 4.80 4.99 0.11
N ALA A 60 5.17 3.91 -0.59
CA ALA A 60 6.06 2.90 -0.09
C ALA A 60 7.48 3.47 0.03
N LEU A 61 8.00 3.51 1.27
CA LEU A 61 9.41 3.79 1.51
C LEU A 61 10.21 2.52 1.27
N TRP A 62 11.13 2.57 0.32
CA TRP A 62 12.06 1.48 0.05
C TRP A 62 13.30 1.63 0.94
N LEU A 63 13.62 0.60 1.70
CA LEU A 63 14.80 0.54 2.55
C LEU A 63 15.49 -0.80 2.36
N ASP A 64 16.81 -0.82 2.46
CA ASP A 64 17.53 -2.05 2.75
C ASP A 64 17.53 -2.31 4.26
N LEU A 65 17.97 -3.51 4.65
CA LEU A 65 17.92 -3.97 6.04
C LEU A 65 18.76 -3.09 6.97
N GLU A 66 19.96 -2.67 6.53
CA GLU A 66 20.82 -1.79 7.31
C GLU A 66 20.22 -0.39 7.51
N ARG A 67 19.63 0.18 6.45
CA ARG A 67 19.03 1.52 6.51
C ARG A 67 17.79 1.54 7.38
N ALA A 68 16.99 0.48 7.37
CA ALA A 68 15.85 0.36 8.27
C ALA A 68 16.27 0.40 9.75
N GLN A 69 17.35 -0.30 10.11
CA GLN A 69 17.89 -0.28 11.47
C GLN A 69 18.44 1.10 11.85
N ARG A 70 19.26 1.71 10.98
CA ARG A 70 19.85 3.03 11.25
C ARG A 70 18.82 4.14 11.34
N LEU A 71 17.71 4.03 10.61
CA LEU A 71 16.63 5.01 10.59
C LEU A 71 15.52 4.71 11.57
N LYS A 72 15.66 3.73 12.47
CA LYS A 72 14.63 3.31 13.44
C LYS A 72 13.90 4.51 14.09
N ASP A 73 14.64 5.45 14.68
CA ASP A 73 14.03 6.59 15.37
C ASP A 73 13.31 7.55 14.42
N THR A 74 13.85 7.69 13.20
CA THR A 74 13.22 8.49 12.15
C THR A 74 11.94 7.82 11.64
N LEU A 75 11.95 6.50 11.50
CA LEU A 75 10.79 5.69 11.10
C LEU A 75 9.71 5.75 12.18
N LEU A 76 10.08 5.63 13.45
CA LEU A 76 9.17 5.82 14.58
C LEU A 76 8.50 7.20 14.53
N CYS A 77 9.30 8.27 14.42
CA CYS A 77 8.76 9.63 14.33
C CYS A 77 7.88 9.83 13.09
N ALA A 78 8.26 9.27 11.94
CA ALA A 78 7.49 9.38 10.70
C ALA A 78 6.22 8.51 10.70
N ALA A 79 6.23 7.39 11.42
CA ALA A 79 5.08 6.53 11.67
C ALA A 79 4.05 7.24 12.54
N ASP A 80 4.49 7.87 13.63
CA ASP A 80 3.65 8.69 14.52
C ASP A 80 3.03 9.87 13.75
N GLN A 81 3.81 10.50 12.87
CA GLN A 81 3.33 11.57 11.99
C GLN A 81 2.47 11.05 10.83
N ARG A 82 2.25 9.73 10.72
CA ARG A 82 1.49 9.06 9.64
C ARG A 82 1.97 9.47 8.24
N LYS A 83 3.27 9.75 8.10
CA LYS A 83 3.91 10.13 6.83
C LYS A 83 4.30 8.92 6.00
N ILE A 84 4.57 7.80 6.65
CA ILE A 84 4.90 6.52 6.01
C ILE A 84 3.76 5.55 6.29
N GLN A 85 3.21 4.97 5.22
CA GLN A 85 2.13 3.99 5.32
C GLN A 85 2.51 2.61 4.82
N CYS A 86 3.50 2.52 3.95
CA CYS A 86 4.07 1.28 3.49
C CYS A 86 5.58 1.37 3.61
N ILE A 87 6.19 0.35 4.19
CA ILE A 87 7.64 0.15 4.13
C ILE A 87 7.86 -1.11 3.34
N ARG A 88 8.70 -1.00 2.30
CA ARG A 88 9.19 -2.14 1.55
C ARG A 88 10.66 -2.30 1.84
N LEU A 89 10.99 -3.46 2.37
CA LEU A 89 12.37 -3.91 2.42
C LEU A 89 12.66 -4.74 1.20
N ASP A 90 13.77 -4.45 0.58
CA ASP A 90 14.36 -5.31 -0.43
C ASP A 90 15.81 -5.56 -0.01
N ASP A 91 16.08 -6.74 0.52
CA ASP A 91 17.43 -7.13 0.88
C ASP A 91 17.97 -8.17 -0.10
N MET A 92 19.13 -7.85 -0.66
CA MET A 92 19.89 -8.67 -1.62
C MET A 92 21.18 -9.14 -0.94
N THR A 93 21.08 -9.72 0.25
CA THR A 93 22.22 -10.31 0.95
C THR A 93 22.36 -11.80 0.62
N ARG A 94 23.61 -12.29 0.63
CA ARG A 94 23.91 -13.70 0.32
C ARG A 94 23.34 -14.68 1.36
N THR A 95 22.94 -14.21 2.53
CA THR A 95 22.39 -15.00 3.64
C THR A 95 21.72 -14.05 4.63
N ALA A 96 20.48 -13.63 4.41
CA ALA A 96 19.71 -12.97 5.47
C ALA A 96 19.50 -13.98 6.60
N SER A 97 20.21 -13.84 7.72
CA SER A 97 20.08 -14.75 8.85
C SER A 97 18.84 -14.39 9.67
N GLU A 98 18.31 -15.35 10.43
CA GLU A 98 17.18 -15.11 11.33
C GLU A 98 17.51 -14.00 12.37
N GLU A 99 18.79 -13.87 12.72
CA GLU A 99 19.32 -12.84 13.61
C GLU A 99 19.22 -11.43 13.03
N ASP A 100 19.20 -11.27 11.70
CA ASP A 100 19.09 -9.97 11.03
C ASP A 100 17.63 -9.53 10.86
N ILE A 101 16.71 -10.48 10.76
CA ILE A 101 15.27 -10.25 10.54
C ILE A 101 14.57 -9.86 11.84
N LEU A 102 14.93 -10.50 12.97
CA LEU A 102 14.33 -10.29 14.28
C LEU A 102 14.36 -8.82 14.75
N PRO A 103 15.50 -8.12 14.76
CA PRO A 103 15.58 -6.71 15.14
C PRO A 103 14.72 -5.81 14.24
N MET A 104 14.60 -6.16 12.97
CA MET A 104 13.81 -5.41 12.00
C MET A 104 12.30 -5.60 12.23
N MET A 105 11.85 -6.81 12.51
CA MET A 105 10.45 -7.04 12.92
C MET A 105 10.10 -6.26 14.18
N GLN A 106 11.01 -6.16 15.15
CA GLN A 106 10.82 -5.31 16.34
C GLN A 106 10.70 -3.81 15.99
N VAL A 107 11.45 -3.32 15.00
CA VAL A 107 11.32 -1.93 14.54
C VAL A 107 9.94 -1.71 13.92
N PHE A 108 9.46 -2.63 13.09
CA PHE A 108 8.14 -2.52 12.46
C PHE A 108 7.01 -2.61 13.47
N GLU A 109 7.10 -3.54 14.41
CA GLU A 109 6.15 -3.66 15.50
C GLU A 109 6.12 -2.39 16.37
N ALA A 110 7.29 -1.85 16.75
CA ALA A 110 7.38 -0.60 17.50
C ALA A 110 6.79 0.59 16.73
N CYS A 111 6.94 0.61 15.40
CA CYS A 111 6.34 1.62 14.52
C CYS A 111 4.86 1.37 14.19
N ARG A 112 4.20 0.37 14.81
CA ARG A 112 2.82 -0.07 14.51
C ARG A 112 2.61 -0.44 13.04
N PHE A 113 3.62 -1.00 12.39
CA PHE A 113 3.46 -1.58 11.07
C PHE A 113 3.13 -3.07 11.21
N SER A 114 2.06 -3.49 10.54
CA SER A 114 1.67 -4.90 10.39
C SER A 114 2.30 -5.46 9.11
N LEU A 115 2.85 -6.68 9.21
CA LEU A 115 3.37 -7.40 8.06
C LEU A 115 2.20 -7.77 7.12
N VAL A 116 2.31 -7.37 5.86
CA VAL A 116 1.28 -7.65 4.83
C VAL A 116 1.78 -8.68 3.83
N LYS A 117 3.07 -8.63 3.49
CA LYS A 117 3.67 -9.58 2.56
C LYS A 117 5.09 -9.89 2.98
N LEU A 118 5.42 -11.17 2.97
CA LEU A 118 6.78 -11.68 3.09
C LEU A 118 7.04 -12.57 1.87
N SER A 119 8.08 -12.29 1.10
CA SER A 119 8.44 -13.14 -0.02
C SER A 119 9.94 -13.34 -0.12
N PHE A 120 10.33 -14.59 -0.42
CA PHE A 120 11.70 -15.01 -0.66
C PHE A 120 11.81 -15.43 -2.12
N LEU A 121 12.73 -14.81 -2.86
CA LEU A 121 13.10 -15.23 -4.20
C LEU A 121 14.50 -15.81 -4.13
N CYS A 122 14.61 -17.12 -4.40
CA CYS A 122 15.89 -17.78 -4.54
C CYS A 122 16.24 -17.82 -6.03
N SER A 123 17.33 -17.16 -6.42
CA SER A 123 17.83 -17.23 -7.79
C SER A 123 18.76 -18.44 -7.94
N GLU A 124 18.34 -19.47 -8.67
CA GLU A 124 19.14 -20.68 -8.97
C GLU A 124 20.25 -20.42 -10.01
N VAL A 125 20.99 -19.33 -9.88
CA VAL A 125 22.15 -19.09 -10.75
C VAL A 125 23.35 -19.78 -10.10
N ALA A 126 23.86 -20.81 -10.78
CA ALA A 126 24.87 -21.80 -10.33
C ALA A 126 26.23 -21.25 -9.84
N GLN A 127 26.39 -19.93 -9.70
CA GLN A 127 27.62 -19.30 -9.23
C GLN A 127 27.44 -18.41 -7.99
N CYS A 128 26.22 -18.08 -7.58
CA CYS A 128 25.88 -17.42 -6.31
C CYS A 128 24.36 -17.49 -6.09
N PRO A 129 23.84 -18.25 -5.11
CA PRO A 129 22.44 -18.13 -4.73
C PRO A 129 22.25 -16.76 -4.09
N LEU A 130 21.73 -15.80 -4.86
CA LEU A 130 21.20 -14.56 -4.29
C LEU A 130 19.79 -14.88 -3.80
N GLN A 131 19.61 -14.73 -2.48
CA GLN A 131 18.30 -14.77 -1.87
C GLN A 131 17.83 -13.33 -1.75
N GLN A 132 16.70 -13.02 -2.39
CA GLN A 132 16.06 -11.72 -2.25
C GLN A 132 14.92 -11.87 -1.24
N LEU A 133 15.02 -11.13 -0.13
CA LEU A 133 13.97 -11.03 0.88
C LEU A 133 13.20 -9.73 0.67
N THR A 134 11.91 -9.85 0.36
CA THR A 134 11.01 -8.70 0.32
C THR A 134 10.06 -8.74 1.51
N VAL A 135 10.06 -7.67 2.29
CA VAL A 135 9.14 -7.47 3.41
C VAL A 135 8.30 -6.23 3.13
N GLU A 136 6.97 -6.38 3.09
CA GLU A 136 6.04 -5.27 2.94
C GLU A 136 5.20 -5.14 4.20
N CYS A 137 5.33 -4.00 4.87
CA CYS A 137 4.62 -3.71 6.11
C CYS A 137 3.75 -2.47 5.94
N MET A 138 2.55 -2.49 6.53
CA MET A 138 1.59 -1.38 6.49
C MET A 138 1.30 -0.82 7.87
N ASN A 139 1.25 0.51 8.00
CA ASN A 139 0.90 1.15 9.27
C ASN A 139 -0.56 0.84 9.63
N SER A 140 -0.77 0.14 10.76
CA SER A 140 -2.10 -0.34 11.18
C SER A 140 -3.01 0.77 11.70
N GLY A 141 -2.45 1.93 12.08
CA GLY A 141 -3.20 3.19 12.23
C GLY A 141 -4.35 3.20 13.26
N GLU A 142 -4.47 2.17 14.11
CA GLU A 142 -5.38 2.16 15.28
C GLU A 142 -5.01 3.26 16.29
#